data_AF-A0A813A7T2-F1
#
_entry.id   AF-A0A813A7T2-F1
#
_cell.length_a   1.000
_cell.length_b   1.000
_cell.length_c   1.000
_cell.angle_alpha   90.00
_cell.angle_beta   90.00
_cell.angle_gamma   90.00
#
_symmetry.space_group_name_H-M   'P 1'
#
loop_
_entity.id
_entity.type
_entity.pdbx_description
1 polymer ?
#
loop_
_entity_poly.entity_id
_entity_poly.type
_entity_poly.pdbx_seq_one_letter_code
_entity_poly.pdbx_strand_id
1 'polypeptide(L)'
;MPLDRILRVLKAFVLARFRSADLLNRIGSELAREVKSASSTRLCQVFHWIARAGLRDQSLMCLMGNEALFRLSDDFVLDMYVEVMNVHARLDVRNPRLVGAILREMAPFFRELSKDQCTAVIPLTVMSVFSDEARVAYLSRCAELNMGLPVRMTKPDVLRQFRLLEDCLRLDYHPTVLPAQVQLWLQNLKAESEAHDAIVPTPLSDVEQDILRVLEQELDVAVTPILQDSVLTLHLVLGKTVLQVMDAYDDYYVTPAMGGQRLVRAETKLLQRLIWRRGWRLLTLDAEEWKKLTDDIYKKDLLEELLIHGQH
;
A
#
# COMPACT_ATOMS: atom_id res chain seq x y z
N MET A 1 -20.65 -4.29 -21.64
CA MET A 1 -19.78 -3.38 -22.43
C MET A 1 -18.51 -4.14 -22.75
N PRO A 2 -17.89 -4.06 -23.95
CA PRO A 2 -16.68 -4.83 -24.23
C PRO A 2 -15.58 -4.56 -23.20
N LEU A 3 -14.88 -5.61 -22.75
CA LEU A 3 -13.87 -5.53 -21.70
C LEU A 3 -12.82 -4.44 -21.93
N ASP A 4 -12.35 -4.29 -23.18
CA ASP A 4 -11.37 -3.26 -23.56
C ASP A 4 -11.86 -1.84 -23.27
N ARG A 5 -13.16 -1.58 -23.49
CA ARG A 5 -13.76 -0.28 -23.21
C ARG A 5 -13.88 -0.06 -21.70
N ILE A 6 -14.25 -1.09 -20.95
CA ILE A 6 -14.30 -1.03 -19.47
C ILE A 6 -12.91 -0.70 -18.91
N LEU A 7 -11.87 -1.40 -19.37
CA LEU A 7 -10.48 -1.17 -18.93
C LEU A 7 -9.98 0.24 -19.27
N ARG A 8 -10.29 0.76 -20.46
CA ARG A 8 -9.93 2.13 -20.85
C ARG A 8 -10.60 3.17 -19.96
N VAL A 9 -11.88 2.97 -19.65
CA VAL A 9 -12.65 3.85 -18.76
C VAL A 9 -12.07 3.81 -17.35
N LEU A 10 -11.85 2.62 -16.79
CA LEU A 10 -11.26 2.44 -15.46
C LEU A 10 -9.87 3.09 -15.38
N LYS A 11 -9.01 2.85 -16.38
CA LYS A 11 -7.69 3.47 -16.48
C LYS A 11 -7.77 4.99 -16.51
N ALA A 12 -8.68 5.57 -17.30
CA ALA A 12 -8.84 7.02 -17.39
C ALA A 12 -9.20 7.64 -16.03
N PHE A 13 -10.13 7.04 -15.30
CA PHE A 13 -10.53 7.54 -13.98
C PHE A 13 -9.44 7.36 -12.93
N VAL A 14 -8.71 6.24 -12.97
CA VAL A 14 -7.56 6.02 -12.08
C VAL A 14 -6.48 7.08 -12.32
N LEU A 15 -6.13 7.35 -13.58
CA LEU A 15 -5.12 8.35 -13.91
C LEU A 15 -5.57 9.79 -13.61
N ALA A 16 -6.87 10.07 -13.71
CA ALA A 16 -7.45 11.36 -13.33
C ALA A 16 -7.63 11.53 -11.81
N ARG A 17 -7.27 10.52 -11.00
CA ARG A 17 -7.53 10.46 -9.54
C ARG A 17 -9.01 10.72 -9.19
N PHE A 18 -9.91 10.36 -10.11
CA PHE A 18 -11.34 10.51 -9.91
C PHE A 18 -11.95 9.19 -9.48
N ARG A 19 -12.78 9.23 -8.43
CA ARG A 19 -13.52 8.07 -7.96
C ARG A 19 -14.91 8.46 -7.50
N SER A 20 -15.85 7.56 -7.76
CA SER A 20 -17.21 7.61 -7.23
C SER A 20 -17.62 6.18 -6.93
N ALA A 21 -18.31 5.98 -5.79
CA ALA A 21 -18.83 4.67 -5.42
C ALA A 21 -19.75 4.12 -6.52
N ASP A 22 -20.69 4.93 -7.02
CA ASP A 22 -21.61 4.53 -8.07
C ASP A 22 -20.89 4.14 -9.37
N LEU A 23 -19.88 4.90 -9.74
CA LEU A 23 -19.08 4.63 -10.93
C LEU A 23 -18.35 3.29 -10.83
N LEU A 24 -17.63 3.07 -9.72
CA LEU A 24 -16.85 1.85 -9.53
C LEU A 24 -17.75 0.62 -9.30
N ASN A 25 -18.93 0.79 -8.70
CA ASN A 25 -19.94 -0.27 -8.57
C ASN A 25 -20.46 -0.72 -9.95
N ARG A 26 -20.74 0.25 -10.84
CA ARG A 26 -21.15 -0.04 -12.22
C ARG A 26 -20.02 -0.73 -13.00
N ILE A 27 -18.78 -0.24 -12.86
CA ILE A 27 -17.62 -0.88 -13.47
C ILE A 27 -17.44 -2.31 -12.95
N GLY A 28 -17.53 -2.54 -11.65
CA GLY A 28 -17.43 -3.87 -11.05
C GLY A 28 -18.49 -4.84 -11.57
N SER A 29 -19.73 -4.37 -11.72
CA SER A 29 -20.83 -5.16 -12.27
C SER A 29 -20.61 -5.55 -13.74
N GLU A 30 -20.10 -4.61 -14.55
CA GLU A 30 -19.76 -4.89 -15.95
C GLU A 30 -18.54 -5.80 -16.07
N LEU A 31 -17.52 -5.64 -15.21
CA LEU A 31 -16.37 -6.54 -15.14
C LEU A 31 -16.79 -7.97 -14.79
N ALA A 32 -17.70 -8.16 -13.83
CA ALA A 32 -18.18 -9.48 -13.44
C ALA A 32 -18.84 -10.26 -14.60
N ARG A 33 -19.44 -9.55 -15.57
CA ARG A 33 -20.06 -10.16 -16.76
C ARG A 33 -19.03 -10.59 -17.79
N GLU A 34 -18.00 -9.79 -18.00
CA GLU A 34 -17.03 -9.96 -19.08
C GLU A 34 -15.78 -10.75 -18.68
N VAL A 35 -15.50 -10.92 -17.38
CA VAL A 35 -14.22 -11.49 -16.93
C VAL A 35 -14.00 -12.94 -17.33
N LYS A 36 -15.08 -13.72 -17.53
CA LYS A 36 -15.00 -15.13 -17.93
C LYS A 36 -14.47 -15.33 -19.35
N SER A 37 -14.71 -14.36 -20.24
CA SER A 37 -14.24 -14.39 -21.63
C SER A 37 -12.89 -13.71 -21.81
N ALA A 38 -12.28 -13.20 -20.74
CA ALA A 38 -10.98 -12.55 -20.78
C ALA A 38 -9.84 -13.57 -20.95
N SER A 39 -8.82 -13.21 -21.71
CA SER A 39 -7.52 -13.92 -21.67
C SER A 39 -6.83 -13.69 -20.32
N SER A 40 -5.88 -14.57 -19.95
CA SER A 40 -5.09 -14.45 -18.71
C SER A 40 -4.39 -13.08 -18.58
N THR A 41 -3.83 -12.58 -19.69
CA THR A 41 -3.23 -11.23 -19.74
C THR A 41 -4.24 -10.12 -19.44
N ARG A 42 -5.46 -10.21 -19.98
CA ARG A 42 -6.53 -9.22 -19.72
C ARG A 42 -7.07 -9.35 -18.31
N LEU A 43 -7.19 -10.56 -17.77
CA LEU A 43 -7.56 -10.78 -16.39
C LEU A 43 -6.57 -10.12 -15.42
N CYS A 44 -5.26 -10.27 -15.64
CA CYS A 44 -4.23 -9.58 -14.85
C CYS A 44 -4.33 -8.06 -14.98
N GLN A 45 -4.64 -7.53 -16.17
CA GLN A 45 -4.91 -6.09 -16.32
C GLN A 45 -6.13 -5.64 -15.52
N VAL A 46 -7.19 -6.44 -15.45
CA VAL A 46 -8.36 -6.13 -14.60
C VAL A 46 -7.91 -6.08 -13.15
N PHE A 47 -7.22 -7.11 -12.64
CA PHE A 47 -6.67 -7.16 -11.27
C PHE A 47 -5.84 -5.91 -10.95
N HIS A 48 -4.92 -5.54 -11.85
CA HIS A 48 -4.07 -4.37 -11.70
C HIS A 48 -4.88 -3.08 -11.50
N TRP A 49 -5.82 -2.81 -12.41
CA TRP A 49 -6.55 -1.54 -12.41
C TRP A 49 -7.59 -1.44 -11.29
N ILE A 50 -8.22 -2.55 -10.88
CA ILE A 50 -9.13 -2.53 -9.72
C ILE A 50 -8.39 -2.27 -8.42
N ALA A 51 -7.17 -2.81 -8.27
CA ALA A 51 -6.33 -2.57 -7.10
C ALA A 51 -5.92 -1.10 -7.01
N ARG A 52 -5.50 -0.50 -8.13
CA ARG A 52 -5.16 0.92 -8.18
C ARG A 52 -6.35 1.83 -7.91
N ALA A 53 -7.53 1.47 -8.42
CA ALA A 53 -8.78 2.17 -8.13
C ALA A 53 -9.24 2.02 -6.67
N GLY A 54 -8.66 1.09 -5.90
CA GLY A 54 -9.11 0.77 -4.55
C GLY A 54 -10.49 0.13 -4.51
N LEU A 55 -10.93 -0.52 -5.60
CA LEU A 55 -12.23 -1.20 -5.65
C LEU A 55 -12.14 -2.52 -4.87
N ARG A 56 -12.61 -2.48 -3.62
CA ARG A 56 -12.62 -3.63 -2.73
C ARG A 56 -13.98 -4.30 -2.74
N ASP A 57 -14.15 -5.24 -3.66
CA ASP A 57 -15.36 -6.06 -3.80
C ASP A 57 -14.99 -7.55 -3.63
N GLN A 58 -15.43 -8.15 -2.52
CA GLN A 58 -15.15 -9.54 -2.20
C GLN A 58 -15.73 -10.51 -3.25
N SER A 59 -16.93 -10.23 -3.75
CA SER A 59 -17.63 -11.11 -4.71
C SER A 59 -16.92 -11.09 -6.06
N LEU A 60 -16.56 -9.89 -6.54
CA LEU A 60 -15.79 -9.75 -7.77
C LEU A 60 -14.41 -10.40 -7.64
N MET A 61 -13.71 -10.17 -6.54
CA MET A 61 -12.39 -10.78 -6.29
C MET A 61 -12.46 -12.31 -6.18
N CYS A 62 -13.51 -12.87 -5.59
CA CYS A 62 -13.73 -14.32 -5.58
C CYS A 62 -13.96 -14.86 -7.00
N LEU A 63 -14.81 -14.20 -7.80
CA LEU A 63 -15.06 -14.59 -9.19
C LEU A 63 -13.77 -14.57 -10.01
N MET A 64 -13.07 -13.42 -10.01
CA MET A 64 -11.81 -13.25 -10.73
C MET A 64 -10.74 -14.23 -10.25
N GLY A 65 -10.70 -14.50 -8.93
CA GLY A 65 -9.74 -15.44 -8.37
C GLY A 65 -10.00 -16.89 -8.78
N ASN A 66 -11.27 -17.31 -8.88
CA ASN A 66 -11.61 -18.62 -9.42
C ASN A 66 -11.25 -18.73 -10.90
N GLU A 67 -11.53 -17.68 -11.66
CA GLU A 67 -11.15 -17.55 -13.07
C GLU A 67 -9.62 -17.62 -13.25
N ALA A 68 -8.82 -17.02 -12.37
CA ALA A 68 -7.37 -17.16 -12.36
C ALA A 68 -6.94 -18.60 -12.01
N LEU A 69 -7.58 -19.21 -11.00
CA LEU A 69 -7.28 -20.56 -10.54
C LEU A 69 -7.39 -21.60 -11.66
N PHE A 70 -8.40 -21.48 -12.54
CA PHE A 70 -8.56 -22.38 -13.68
C PHE A 70 -7.49 -22.25 -14.76
N ARG A 71 -6.70 -21.18 -14.75
CA ARG A 71 -5.72 -20.86 -15.81
C ARG A 71 -4.26 -20.91 -15.33
N LEU A 72 -4.00 -21.16 -14.05
CA LEU A 72 -2.64 -21.09 -13.47
C LEU A 72 -1.68 -22.02 -14.21
N SER A 73 -2.05 -23.29 -14.39
CA SER A 73 -1.14 -24.29 -14.95
C SER A 73 -0.95 -24.19 -16.47
N ASP A 74 -1.84 -23.49 -17.18
CA ASP A 74 -1.84 -23.48 -18.65
C ASP A 74 -1.21 -22.20 -19.22
N ASP A 75 -1.58 -21.03 -18.70
CA ASP A 75 -1.32 -19.74 -19.35
C ASP A 75 -0.58 -18.71 -18.46
N PHE A 76 -0.42 -18.97 -17.17
CA PHE A 76 0.18 -18.00 -16.26
C PHE A 76 1.71 -18.08 -16.26
N VAL A 77 2.33 -16.91 -16.33
CA VAL A 77 3.77 -16.71 -16.11
C VAL A 77 4.03 -16.11 -14.73
N LEU A 78 5.28 -16.19 -14.25
CA LEU A 78 5.68 -15.69 -12.92
C LEU A 78 5.22 -14.26 -12.63
N ASP A 79 5.33 -13.36 -13.61
CA ASP A 79 4.93 -11.96 -13.45
C ASP A 79 3.43 -11.82 -13.20
N MET A 80 2.61 -12.70 -13.78
CA MET A 80 1.16 -12.73 -13.54
C MET A 80 0.83 -13.22 -12.13
N TYR A 81 1.57 -14.21 -11.62
CA TYR A 81 1.41 -14.66 -10.25
C TYR A 81 1.74 -13.56 -9.25
N VAL A 82 2.84 -12.85 -9.45
CA VAL A 82 3.24 -11.71 -8.62
C VAL A 82 2.16 -10.63 -8.63
N GLU A 83 1.65 -10.27 -9.80
CA GLU A 83 0.58 -9.26 -9.91
C GLU A 83 -0.68 -9.67 -9.16
N VAL A 84 -1.16 -10.91 -9.32
CA VAL A 84 -2.36 -11.39 -8.62
C VAL A 84 -2.15 -11.36 -7.09
N MET A 85 -1.00 -11.81 -6.59
CA MET A 85 -0.70 -11.75 -5.15
C MET A 85 -0.61 -10.33 -4.62
N ASN A 86 0.03 -9.42 -5.36
CA ASN A 86 0.09 -7.99 -5.03
C ASN A 86 -1.30 -7.36 -4.93
N VAL A 87 -2.19 -7.72 -5.84
CA VAL A 87 -3.56 -7.21 -5.87
C VAL A 87 -4.36 -7.72 -4.67
N HIS A 88 -4.23 -9.00 -4.32
CA HIS A 88 -4.84 -9.55 -3.11
C HIS A 88 -4.32 -8.89 -1.83
N ALA A 89 -3.01 -8.59 -1.76
CA ALA A 89 -2.43 -7.86 -0.64
C ALA A 89 -2.96 -6.41 -0.57
N ARG A 90 -2.99 -5.70 -1.70
CA ARG A 90 -3.43 -4.30 -1.79
C ARG A 90 -4.90 -4.10 -1.48
N LEU A 91 -5.77 -5.00 -1.92
CA LEU A 91 -7.20 -4.89 -1.69
C LEU A 91 -7.64 -5.45 -0.33
N ASP A 92 -6.73 -6.07 0.44
CA ASP A 92 -7.05 -6.70 1.72
C ASP A 92 -8.24 -7.67 1.58
N VAL A 93 -8.19 -8.47 0.51
CA VAL A 93 -9.20 -9.48 0.15
C VAL A 93 -8.48 -10.77 -0.11
N ARG A 94 -8.74 -11.80 0.71
CA ARG A 94 -8.07 -13.09 0.61
C ARG A 94 -8.89 -14.08 -0.20
N ASN A 95 -8.23 -14.79 -1.12
CA ASN A 95 -8.70 -16.04 -1.69
C ASN A 95 -7.68 -17.14 -1.34
N PRO A 96 -7.83 -17.83 -0.18
CA PRO A 96 -6.81 -18.75 0.33
C PRO A 96 -6.49 -19.90 -0.63
N ARG A 97 -7.47 -20.38 -1.38
CA ARG A 97 -7.28 -21.48 -2.36
C ARG A 97 -6.39 -21.04 -3.51
N LEU A 98 -6.67 -19.86 -4.08
CA LEU A 98 -5.87 -19.29 -5.15
C LEU A 98 -4.45 -18.97 -4.68
N VAL A 99 -4.31 -18.27 -3.56
CA VAL A 99 -3.00 -17.91 -3.00
C VAL A 99 -2.17 -19.16 -2.72
N GLY A 100 -2.77 -20.19 -2.10
CA GLY A 100 -2.08 -21.45 -1.85
C GLY A 100 -1.66 -22.18 -3.12
N ALA A 101 -2.47 -22.11 -4.20
CA ALA A 101 -2.10 -22.68 -5.49
C ALA A 101 -0.92 -21.91 -6.13
N ILE A 102 -1.00 -20.58 -6.18
CA ILE A 102 0.07 -19.73 -6.71
C ILE A 102 1.38 -19.97 -5.97
N LEU A 103 1.36 -20.01 -4.64
CA LEU A 103 2.58 -20.23 -3.85
C LEU A 103 3.22 -21.60 -4.12
N ARG A 104 2.42 -22.64 -4.39
CA ARG A 104 2.94 -23.96 -4.79
C ARG A 104 3.60 -23.91 -6.17
N GLU A 105 2.98 -23.23 -7.13
CA GLU A 105 3.54 -23.06 -8.48
C GLU A 105 4.83 -22.21 -8.46
N MET A 106 4.88 -21.18 -7.62
CA MET A 106 6.04 -20.29 -7.50
C MET A 106 7.18 -20.87 -6.67
N ALA A 107 6.90 -21.79 -5.75
CA ALA A 107 7.87 -22.38 -4.83
C ALA A 107 9.21 -22.79 -5.49
N PRO A 108 9.23 -23.56 -6.60
CA PRO A 108 10.49 -23.96 -7.23
C PRO A 108 11.25 -22.78 -7.86
N PHE A 109 10.56 -21.72 -8.26
CA PHE A 109 11.16 -20.59 -9.00
C PHE A 109 11.67 -19.46 -8.11
N PHE A 110 11.45 -19.48 -6.79
CA PHE A 110 11.93 -18.41 -5.90
C PHE A 110 13.43 -18.16 -6.03
N ARG A 111 14.24 -19.21 -6.20
CA ARG A 111 15.70 -19.10 -6.37
C ARG A 111 16.10 -18.56 -7.75
N GLU A 112 15.20 -18.60 -8.71
CA GLU A 112 15.45 -18.20 -10.10
C GLU A 112 14.95 -16.79 -10.42
N LEU A 113 14.21 -16.16 -9.49
CA LEU A 113 13.67 -14.82 -9.70
C LEU A 113 14.76 -13.84 -10.13
N SER A 114 14.44 -13.03 -11.13
CA SER A 114 15.28 -11.92 -11.57
C SER A 114 15.20 -10.73 -10.61
N LYS A 115 16.07 -9.73 -10.79
CA LYS A 115 15.99 -8.46 -10.03
C LYS A 115 14.67 -7.73 -10.27
N ASP A 116 14.17 -7.75 -11.50
CA ASP A 116 12.92 -7.09 -11.86
C ASP A 116 11.72 -7.78 -11.20
N GLN A 117 11.72 -9.11 -11.18
CA GLN A 117 10.68 -9.89 -10.50
C GLN A 117 10.72 -9.71 -8.98
N CYS A 118 11.91 -9.66 -8.38
CA CYS A 118 12.06 -9.33 -6.96
C CYS A 118 11.48 -7.94 -6.66
N THR A 119 11.75 -6.96 -7.53
CA THR A 119 11.25 -5.58 -7.39
C THR A 119 9.74 -5.48 -7.59
N ALA A 120 9.14 -6.35 -8.42
CA ALA A 120 7.71 -6.36 -8.65
C ALA A 120 6.90 -6.79 -7.42
N VAL A 121 7.47 -7.57 -6.49
CA VAL A 121 6.78 -8.00 -5.26
C VAL A 121 6.75 -6.86 -4.24
N ILE A 122 5.56 -6.36 -3.92
CA ILE A 122 5.42 -5.26 -2.96
C ILE A 122 5.60 -5.76 -1.51
N PRO A 123 6.07 -4.91 -0.57
CA PRO A 123 6.28 -5.31 0.82
C PRO A 123 5.02 -5.88 1.48
N LEU A 124 3.84 -5.33 1.16
CA LEU A 124 2.56 -5.85 1.66
C LEU A 124 2.35 -7.33 1.32
N THR A 125 2.73 -7.79 0.13
CA THR A 125 2.59 -9.19 -0.27
C THR A 125 3.44 -10.09 0.61
N VAL A 126 4.69 -9.70 0.85
CA VAL A 126 5.63 -10.43 1.72
C VAL A 126 5.09 -10.51 3.15
N MET A 127 4.52 -9.41 3.66
CA MET A 127 4.03 -9.32 5.03
C MET A 127 2.66 -9.98 5.26
N SER A 128 1.78 -9.99 4.26
CA SER A 128 0.35 -10.34 4.45
C SER A 128 -0.16 -11.54 3.66
N VAL A 129 0.57 -11.97 2.63
CA VAL A 129 0.16 -13.06 1.71
C VAL A 129 1.13 -14.23 1.75
N PHE A 130 2.45 -14.00 1.79
CA PHE A 130 3.43 -15.07 1.84
C PHE A 130 3.35 -15.85 3.17
N SER A 131 3.45 -17.18 3.08
CA SER A 131 3.77 -18.03 4.23
C SER A 131 5.20 -17.77 4.70
N ASP A 132 5.54 -18.20 5.91
CA ASP A 132 6.91 -18.08 6.43
C ASP A 132 7.94 -18.74 5.50
N GLU A 133 7.62 -19.91 4.95
CA GLU A 133 8.49 -20.62 3.99
C GLU A 133 8.72 -19.80 2.71
N ALA A 134 7.64 -19.29 2.10
CA ALA A 134 7.71 -18.48 0.89
C ALA A 134 8.44 -17.15 1.15
N ARG A 135 8.20 -16.55 2.33
CA ARG A 135 8.88 -15.33 2.79
C ARG A 135 10.38 -15.57 2.92
N VAL A 136 10.81 -16.65 3.57
CA VAL A 136 12.23 -16.99 3.69
C VAL A 136 12.86 -17.25 2.32
N ALA A 137 12.19 -17.99 1.43
CA ALA A 137 12.70 -18.28 0.09
C ALA A 137 12.89 -16.99 -0.74
N TYR A 138 11.87 -16.12 -0.76
CA TYR A 138 11.93 -14.83 -1.44
C TYR A 138 13.02 -13.91 -0.87
N LEU A 139 13.08 -13.75 0.45
CA LEU A 139 14.06 -12.86 1.09
C LEU A 139 15.50 -13.38 0.91
N SER A 140 15.70 -14.70 0.92
CA SER A 140 17.01 -15.30 0.62
C SER A 140 17.44 -14.93 -0.80
N ARG A 141 16.53 -15.00 -1.77
CA ARG A 141 16.81 -14.58 -3.14
C ARG A 141 17.12 -13.08 -3.24
N CYS A 142 16.39 -12.23 -2.53
CA CYS A 142 16.68 -10.80 -2.49
C CYS A 142 18.07 -10.51 -1.91
N ALA A 143 18.48 -11.23 -0.88
CA ALA A 143 19.79 -11.12 -0.27
C ALA A 143 20.91 -11.58 -1.22
N GLU A 144 20.74 -12.71 -1.92
CA GLU A 144 21.68 -13.19 -2.94
C GLU A 144 21.90 -12.17 -4.07
N LEU A 145 20.82 -11.52 -4.52
CA LEU A 145 20.87 -10.52 -5.58
C LEU A 145 21.33 -9.14 -5.10
N ASN A 146 21.55 -8.97 -3.80
CA ASN A 146 21.82 -7.70 -3.14
C ASN A 146 20.78 -6.63 -3.51
N MET A 147 19.49 -6.98 -3.41
CA MET A 147 18.42 -6.04 -3.75
C MET A 147 18.50 -4.79 -2.87
N GLY A 148 18.38 -3.62 -3.49
CA GLY A 148 18.55 -2.33 -2.80
C GLY A 148 20.01 -1.90 -2.57
N LEU A 149 21.00 -2.73 -2.94
CA LEU A 149 22.42 -2.48 -2.72
C LEU A 149 23.25 -2.56 -4.04
N PRO A 150 24.34 -1.78 -4.17
CA PRO A 150 24.73 -0.69 -3.27
C PRO A 150 23.76 0.50 -3.42
N VAL A 151 23.50 1.21 -2.32
CA VAL A 151 22.46 2.25 -2.26
C VAL A 151 22.65 3.32 -3.33
N ARG A 152 23.88 3.79 -3.52
CA ARG A 152 24.29 4.81 -4.50
C ARG A 152 23.97 4.50 -5.97
N MET A 153 23.77 3.22 -6.32
CA MET A 153 23.48 2.79 -7.71
C MET A 153 22.02 2.33 -7.87
N THR A 154 21.25 2.35 -6.79
CA THR A 154 19.87 1.88 -6.78
C THR A 154 18.91 3.03 -7.07
N LYS A 155 17.90 2.79 -7.89
CA LYS A 155 16.84 3.77 -8.13
C LYS A 155 16.11 4.12 -6.81
N PRO A 156 15.79 5.39 -6.53
CA PRO A 156 15.18 5.80 -5.27
C PRO A 156 13.92 5.01 -4.89
N ASP A 157 13.01 4.77 -5.84
CA ASP A 157 11.75 4.04 -5.58
C ASP A 157 11.99 2.59 -5.13
N VAL A 158 12.95 1.93 -5.78
CA VAL A 158 13.33 0.54 -5.46
C VAL A 158 13.97 0.48 -4.08
N LEU A 159 14.86 1.43 -3.78
CA LEU A 159 15.47 1.55 -2.46
C LEU A 159 14.41 1.78 -1.38
N ARG A 160 13.46 2.71 -1.61
CA ARG A 160 12.37 3.01 -0.67
C ARG A 160 11.52 1.78 -0.39
N GLN A 161 11.23 0.98 -1.41
CA GLN A 161 10.47 -0.26 -1.28
C GLN A 161 11.18 -1.29 -0.39
N PHE A 162 12.47 -1.57 -0.64
CA PHE A 162 13.22 -2.54 0.16
C PHE A 162 13.50 -2.02 1.58
N ARG A 163 13.66 -0.71 1.76
CA ARG A 163 13.74 -0.08 3.08
C ARG A 163 12.45 -0.21 3.87
N LEU A 164 11.30 -0.01 3.21
CA LEU A 164 10.00 -0.25 3.84
C LEU A 164 9.86 -1.73 4.24
N LEU A 165 10.28 -2.66 3.38
CA LEU A 165 10.25 -4.08 3.70
C LEU A 165 11.14 -4.43 4.91
N GLU A 166 12.37 -3.91 4.95
CA GLU A 166 13.26 -4.07 6.10
C GLU A 166 12.61 -3.56 7.38
N ASP A 167 12.05 -2.35 7.35
CA ASP A 167 11.39 -1.76 8.51
C ASP A 167 10.18 -2.57 8.98
N CYS A 168 9.38 -3.08 8.04
CA CYS A 168 8.25 -3.96 8.33
C CYS A 168 8.67 -5.26 9.02
N LEU A 169 9.75 -5.89 8.53
CA LEU A 169 10.26 -7.15 9.09
C LEU A 169 10.86 -6.92 10.48
N ARG A 170 11.60 -5.83 10.67
CA ARG A 170 12.24 -5.47 11.95
C ARG A 170 11.22 -5.18 13.04
N LEU A 171 10.12 -4.50 12.68
CA LEU A 171 9.06 -4.14 13.61
C LEU A 171 7.93 -5.17 13.63
N ASP A 172 8.10 -6.37 13.06
CA ASP A 172 7.03 -7.37 13.01
C ASP A 172 6.69 -7.89 14.41
N TYR A 173 5.39 -8.13 14.66
CA TYR A 173 4.92 -8.64 15.96
C TYR A 173 5.19 -10.14 16.10
N HIS A 174 5.17 -10.85 14.97
CA HIS A 174 5.51 -12.27 14.89
C HIS A 174 6.68 -12.45 13.92
N PRO A 175 7.92 -12.22 14.37
CA PRO A 175 9.07 -12.22 13.49
C PRO A 175 9.30 -13.62 12.92
N THR A 176 9.33 -13.72 11.59
CA THR A 176 9.76 -14.93 10.90
C THR A 176 11.24 -15.18 11.20
N VAL A 177 11.62 -16.44 11.43
CA VAL A 177 13.03 -16.80 11.62
C VAL A 177 13.76 -16.68 10.29
N LEU A 178 14.62 -15.67 10.17
CA LEU A 178 15.35 -15.38 8.93
C LEU A 178 16.75 -16.01 8.93
N PRO A 179 17.24 -16.54 7.79
CA PRO A 179 18.62 -16.99 7.64
C PRO A 179 19.64 -15.87 7.89
N ALA A 180 20.83 -16.22 8.38
CA ALA A 180 21.88 -15.26 8.72
C ALA A 180 22.27 -14.33 7.54
N GLN A 181 22.32 -14.86 6.32
CA GLN A 181 22.59 -14.08 5.11
C GLN A 181 21.53 -12.98 4.88
N VAL A 182 20.26 -13.29 5.12
CA VAL A 182 19.16 -12.32 4.99
C VAL A 182 19.28 -11.26 6.06
N GLN A 183 19.58 -11.64 7.31
CA GLN A 183 19.78 -10.68 8.40
C GLN A 183 20.94 -9.71 8.10
N LEU A 184 22.06 -10.22 7.60
CA LEU A 184 23.21 -9.40 7.20
C LEU A 184 22.86 -8.45 6.05
N TRP A 185 22.14 -8.92 5.04
CA TRP A 185 21.68 -8.08 3.93
C TRP A 185 20.76 -6.95 4.41
N LEU A 186 19.79 -7.24 5.29
CA LEU A 186 18.91 -6.22 5.87
C LEU A 186 19.67 -5.19 6.70
N GLN A 187 20.66 -5.62 7.48
CA GLN A 187 21.54 -4.73 8.25
C GLN A 187 22.34 -3.80 7.33
N ASN A 188 22.92 -4.31 6.25
CA ASN A 188 23.66 -3.52 5.28
C ASN A 188 22.76 -2.53 4.54
N LEU A 189 21.56 -2.96 4.13
CA LEU A 189 20.56 -2.10 3.49
C LEU A 189 20.21 -0.92 4.40
N LYS A 190 20.01 -1.18 5.70
CA LYS A 190 19.76 -0.14 6.68
C LYS A 190 20.94 0.82 6.81
N ALA A 191 22.13 0.29 7.10
CA ALA A 191 23.33 1.09 7.35
C ALA A 191 23.72 1.98 6.16
N GLU A 192 23.75 1.43 4.94
CA GLU A 192 24.09 2.21 3.74
C GLU A 192 23.05 3.31 3.45
N SER A 193 21.76 3.01 3.65
CA SER A 193 20.71 4.00 3.37
C SER A 193 20.73 5.18 4.34
N GLU A 194 21.04 4.94 5.61
CA GLU A 194 21.16 5.97 6.65
C GLU A 194 22.39 6.84 6.41
N ALA A 195 23.49 6.25 5.94
CA ALA A 195 24.70 6.99 5.59
C ALA A 195 24.52 7.91 4.37
N HIS A 196 23.64 7.56 3.43
CA HIS A 196 23.42 8.32 2.20
C HIS A 196 22.29 9.37 2.28
N ASP A 197 21.51 9.39 3.37
CA ASP A 197 20.31 10.22 3.55
C ASP A 197 19.44 10.32 2.27
N ALA A 198 19.28 9.19 1.59
CA ALA A 198 18.83 9.16 0.19
C ALA A 198 17.31 9.41 0.03
N ILE A 199 16.58 9.60 1.13
CA ILE A 199 15.11 9.68 1.11
C ILE A 199 14.68 11.13 1.23
N VAL A 200 14.25 11.68 0.10
CA VAL A 200 13.67 13.02 0.06
C VAL A 200 12.28 13.01 0.72
N PRO A 201 12.03 13.89 1.70
CA PRO A 201 10.71 14.03 2.31
C PRO A 201 9.66 14.46 1.29
N THR A 202 8.47 13.88 1.37
CA THR A 202 7.31 14.36 0.64
C THR A 202 6.91 15.75 1.15
N PRO A 203 6.57 16.72 0.28
CA PRO A 203 6.09 18.03 0.73
C PRO A 203 4.67 17.94 1.30
N LEU A 204 4.30 18.94 2.10
CA LEU A 204 2.94 19.10 2.59
C LEU A 204 1.95 19.41 1.46
N SER A 205 0.80 18.76 1.50
CA SER A 205 -0.38 19.09 0.70
C SER A 205 -0.99 20.42 1.09
N ASP A 206 -1.82 21.01 0.22
CA ASP A 206 -2.52 22.28 0.48
C ASP A 206 -3.35 22.24 1.78
N VAL A 207 -3.95 21.09 2.09
CA VAL A 207 -4.72 20.88 3.32
C VAL A 207 -3.80 20.87 4.54
N GLU A 208 -2.67 20.17 4.47
CA GLU A 208 -1.70 20.13 5.56
C GLU A 208 -1.06 21.50 5.80
N GLN A 209 -0.83 22.28 4.75
CA GLN A 209 -0.35 23.66 4.87
C GLN A 209 -1.35 24.57 5.57
N ASP A 210 -2.64 24.44 5.27
CA ASP A 210 -3.69 25.22 5.96
C ASP A 210 -3.87 24.75 7.41
N ILE A 211 -3.77 23.46 7.70
CA ILE A 211 -3.77 22.95 9.08
C ILE A 211 -2.57 23.49 9.86
N LEU A 212 -1.37 23.48 9.26
CA LEU A 212 -0.17 24.05 9.86
C LEU A 212 -0.38 25.53 10.21
N ARG A 213 -0.94 26.32 9.28
CA ARG A 213 -1.27 27.73 9.50
C ARG A 213 -2.20 27.90 10.70
N VAL A 214 -3.29 27.15 10.79
CA VAL A 214 -4.25 27.26 11.91
C VAL A 214 -3.60 26.85 13.23
N LEU A 215 -2.82 25.75 13.25
CA LEU A 215 -2.13 25.28 14.45
C LEU A 215 -1.13 26.32 14.99
N GLU A 216 -0.35 26.95 14.13
CA GLU A 216 0.66 27.92 14.54
C GLU A 216 0.07 29.31 14.85
N GLN A 217 -0.87 29.80 14.03
CA GLN A 217 -1.35 31.19 14.12
C GLN A 217 -2.55 31.36 15.06
N GLU A 218 -3.46 30.39 15.09
CA GLU A 218 -4.73 30.51 15.84
C GLU A 218 -4.72 29.75 17.18
N LEU A 219 -3.84 28.76 17.29
CA LEU A 219 -3.73 27.88 18.45
C LEU A 219 -2.39 28.00 19.21
N ASP A 220 -1.40 28.71 18.64
CA ASP A 220 -0.06 28.87 19.21
C ASP A 220 0.61 27.53 19.57
N VAL A 221 0.36 26.50 18.75
CA VAL A 221 0.95 25.17 18.95
C VAL A 221 2.22 25.04 18.12
N ALA A 222 3.31 24.66 18.76
CA ALA A 222 4.56 24.37 18.06
C ALA A 222 4.44 23.08 17.23
N VAL A 223 4.58 23.21 15.91
CA VAL A 223 4.51 22.09 14.95
C VAL A 223 5.85 21.98 14.23
N THR A 224 6.35 20.75 14.08
CA THR A 224 7.38 20.45 13.09
C THR A 224 6.68 20.03 11.80
N PRO A 225 6.74 20.83 10.71
CA PRO A 225 5.94 20.61 9.51
C PRO A 225 6.22 19.25 8.87
N ILE A 226 7.48 18.89 8.74
CA ILE A 226 7.95 17.65 8.11
C ILE A 226 9.09 17.09 8.95
N LEU A 227 9.00 15.82 9.31
CA LEU A 227 10.05 15.06 9.97
C LEU A 227 10.30 13.76 9.20
N GLN A 228 11.53 13.57 8.72
CA GLN A 228 11.95 12.31 8.13
C GLN A 228 12.40 11.35 9.23
N ASP A 229 11.65 10.26 9.43
CA ASP A 229 11.98 9.20 10.38
C ASP A 229 12.30 7.92 9.60
N SER A 230 13.58 7.77 9.21
CA SER A 230 14.07 6.66 8.37
C SER A 230 13.32 6.59 7.02
N VAL A 231 12.47 5.58 6.77
CA VAL A 231 11.69 5.45 5.53
C VAL A 231 10.36 6.21 5.57
N LEU A 232 9.94 6.65 6.75
CA LEU A 232 8.69 7.37 6.96
C LEU A 232 8.89 8.87 6.84
N THR A 233 8.02 9.52 6.09
CA THR A 233 7.88 10.98 6.13
C THR A 233 6.67 11.28 7.00
N LEU A 234 6.90 11.91 8.16
CA LEU A 234 5.86 12.30 9.11
C LEU A 234 5.54 13.78 8.87
N HIS A 235 4.26 14.09 8.68
CA HIS A 235 3.77 15.46 8.52
C HIS A 235 3.11 15.94 9.81
N LEU A 236 3.16 17.25 10.07
CA LEU A 236 2.45 17.91 11.16
C LEU A 236 2.74 17.25 12.53
N VAL A 237 4.01 17.26 12.94
CA VAL A 237 4.45 16.62 14.18
C VAL A 237 4.37 17.60 15.36
N LEU A 238 3.58 17.23 16.37
CA LEU A 238 3.37 17.99 17.60
C LEU A 238 3.97 17.20 18.78
N GLY A 239 5.25 17.43 19.07
CA GLY A 239 5.99 16.67 20.08
C GLY A 239 6.12 15.19 19.72
N LYS A 240 5.35 14.31 20.36
CA LYS A 240 5.27 12.85 20.08
C LYS A 240 3.99 12.43 19.34
N THR A 241 3.21 13.41 18.89
CA THR A 241 1.98 13.20 18.14
C THR A 241 2.20 13.57 16.68
N VAL A 242 1.65 12.78 15.77
CA VAL A 242 1.66 13.01 14.32
C VAL A 242 0.21 13.18 13.87
N LEU A 243 -0.09 14.27 13.16
CA LEU A 243 -1.40 14.46 12.54
C LEU A 243 -1.35 14.01 11.07
N GLN A 244 -1.99 12.88 10.79
CA GLN A 244 -2.13 12.34 9.44
C GLN A 244 -3.40 12.86 8.80
N VAL A 245 -3.24 13.57 7.68
CA VAL A 245 -4.35 13.96 6.82
C VAL A 245 -4.65 12.82 5.85
N MET A 246 -5.89 12.35 5.87
CA MET A 246 -6.37 11.23 5.08
C MET A 246 -7.04 11.75 3.81
N ASP A 247 -6.48 11.41 2.65
CA ASP A 247 -7.10 11.68 1.36
C ASP A 247 -8.11 10.58 1.05
N ALA A 248 -9.28 10.99 0.55
CA ALA A 248 -10.30 10.05 0.13
C ALA A 248 -9.66 9.01 -0.81
N TYR A 249 -9.14 9.46 -1.96
CA TYR A 249 -8.68 8.59 -3.04
C TYR A 249 -7.58 7.64 -2.59
N ASP A 250 -6.53 8.15 -1.97
CA ASP A 250 -5.34 7.38 -1.63
C ASP A 250 -5.56 6.46 -0.44
N ASP A 251 -6.30 6.89 0.60
CA ASP A 251 -6.31 6.19 1.88
C ASP A 251 -7.50 5.28 2.12
N TYR A 252 -8.57 5.42 1.33
CA TYR A 252 -9.76 4.59 1.49
C TYR A 252 -10.04 3.69 0.29
N TYR A 253 -10.63 2.53 0.55
CA TYR A 253 -11.25 1.68 -0.45
C TYR A 253 -12.61 2.22 -0.86
N VAL A 254 -13.04 1.81 -2.05
CA VAL A 254 -14.44 1.84 -2.45
C VAL A 254 -15.03 0.45 -2.27
N THR A 255 -16.02 0.34 -1.39
CA THR A 255 -16.63 -0.95 -0.98
C THR A 255 -18.12 -0.99 -1.34
N PRO A 256 -18.50 -1.58 -2.49
CA PRO A 256 -19.88 -1.66 -2.95
C PRO A 256 -20.81 -2.34 -1.93
N ALA A 257 -20.33 -3.40 -1.27
CA ALA A 257 -21.12 -4.27 -0.41
C ALA A 257 -21.39 -3.72 1.01
N MET A 258 -20.66 -2.68 1.45
CA MET A 258 -20.70 -2.20 2.84
C MET A 258 -21.45 -0.87 2.99
N GLY A 259 -22.35 -0.55 2.07
CA GLY A 259 -23.25 0.61 2.20
C GLY A 259 -22.56 1.96 2.37
N GLY A 260 -21.33 2.11 1.85
CA GLY A 260 -20.56 3.35 1.95
C GLY A 260 -19.63 3.47 3.17
N GLN A 261 -19.42 2.41 3.96
CA GLN A 261 -18.37 2.42 4.99
C GLN A 261 -16.99 2.70 4.38
N ARG A 262 -16.30 3.72 4.92
CA ARG A 262 -14.92 4.05 4.54
C ARG A 262 -13.97 3.07 5.20
N LEU A 263 -13.46 2.11 4.42
CA LEU A 263 -12.42 1.20 4.89
C LEU A 263 -11.04 1.71 4.46
N VAL A 264 -10.12 1.84 5.40
CA VAL A 264 -8.75 2.27 5.14
C VAL A 264 -8.00 1.23 4.30
N ARG A 265 -7.19 1.69 3.34
CA ARG A 265 -6.37 0.83 2.47
C ARG A 265 -5.27 0.11 3.26
N ALA A 266 -4.88 -1.07 2.78
CA ALA A 266 -3.83 -1.88 3.38
C ALA A 266 -2.49 -1.14 3.48
N GLU A 267 -2.15 -0.33 2.48
CA GLU A 267 -0.94 0.49 2.44
C GLU A 267 -0.96 1.54 3.58
N THR A 268 -2.06 2.29 3.72
CA THR A 268 -2.25 3.24 4.82
C THR A 268 -2.27 2.53 6.19
N LYS A 269 -2.98 1.41 6.33
CA LYS A 269 -2.95 0.60 7.58
C LYS A 269 -1.54 0.12 7.94
N LEU A 270 -0.71 -0.23 6.94
CA LEU A 270 0.67 -0.61 7.18
C LEU A 270 1.47 0.58 7.71
N LEU A 271 1.35 1.74 7.06
CA LEU A 271 1.99 2.98 7.48
C LEU A 271 1.62 3.36 8.92
N GLN A 272 0.33 3.37 9.25
CA GLN A 272 -0.17 3.70 10.59
C GLN A 272 0.38 2.75 11.65
N ARG A 273 0.44 1.45 11.35
CA ARG A 273 1.05 0.46 12.25
C ARG A 273 2.54 0.71 12.47
N LEU A 274 3.29 1.11 11.44
CA LEU A 274 4.71 1.42 11.58
C LEU A 274 4.92 2.67 12.44
N ILE A 275 4.10 3.70 12.25
CA ILE A 275 4.10 4.93 13.07
C ILE A 275 3.89 4.57 14.56
N TRP A 276 2.85 3.79 14.87
CA TRP A 276 2.60 3.34 16.25
C TRP A 276 3.73 2.48 16.82
N ARG A 277 4.27 1.55 16.03
CA ARG A 277 5.38 0.68 16.46
C ARG A 277 6.69 1.44 16.70
N ARG A 278 6.83 2.64 16.12
CA ARG A 278 7.92 3.59 16.38
C ARG A 278 7.65 4.50 17.59
N GLY A 279 6.51 4.32 18.26
CA GLY A 279 6.16 5.04 19.50
C GLY A 279 5.54 6.42 19.27
N TRP A 280 5.09 6.71 18.05
CA TRP A 280 4.36 7.94 17.76
C TRP A 280 2.87 7.77 18.07
N ARG A 281 2.27 8.78 18.70
CA ARG A 281 0.80 8.89 18.76
C ARG A 281 0.30 9.39 17.40
N LEU A 282 -0.72 8.76 16.85
CA LEU A 282 -1.27 9.13 15.55
C LEU A 282 -2.68 9.71 15.73
N LEU A 283 -2.90 10.91 15.19
CA LEU A 283 -4.21 11.50 15.03
C LEU A 283 -4.55 11.52 13.55
N THR A 284 -5.77 11.15 13.18
CA THR A 284 -6.21 11.11 11.78
C THR A 284 -7.30 12.14 11.53
N LEU A 285 -7.19 12.87 10.43
CA LEU A 285 -8.17 13.87 10.01
C LEU A 285 -8.51 13.68 8.53
N ASP A 286 -9.79 13.64 8.17
CA ASP A 286 -10.21 13.52 6.77
C ASP A 286 -10.07 14.87 6.03
N ALA A 287 -9.33 14.86 4.92
CA ALA A 287 -9.09 16.06 4.10
C ALA A 287 -10.39 16.68 3.57
N GLU A 288 -11.39 15.85 3.25
CA GLU A 288 -12.70 16.32 2.78
C GLU A 288 -13.52 16.98 3.89
N GLU A 289 -13.35 16.56 5.14
CA GLU A 289 -14.03 17.18 6.29
C GLU A 289 -13.40 18.55 6.57
N TRP A 290 -12.07 18.63 6.55
CA TRP A 290 -11.34 19.89 6.68
C TRP A 290 -11.78 20.91 5.62
N LYS A 291 -11.85 20.50 4.35
CA LYS A 291 -12.25 21.37 3.24
C LYS A 291 -13.69 21.91 3.33
N LYS A 292 -14.57 21.27 4.11
CA LYS A 292 -15.94 21.76 4.33
C LYS A 292 -15.99 22.90 5.34
N LEU A 293 -14.95 23.05 6.17
CA LEU A 293 -14.86 24.12 7.16
C LEU A 293 -14.39 25.40 6.47
N THR A 294 -15.29 26.37 6.35
CA THR A 294 -15.02 27.65 5.67
C THR A 294 -14.44 28.71 6.61
N ASP A 295 -14.60 28.56 7.92
CA ASP A 295 -14.18 29.52 8.94
C ASP A 295 -13.11 28.89 9.84
N ASP A 296 -12.13 29.70 10.25
CA ASP A 296 -11.04 29.30 11.12
C ASP A 296 -11.53 28.98 12.54
N ILE A 297 -12.66 29.55 12.98
CA ILE A 297 -13.27 29.20 14.27
C ILE A 297 -13.62 27.71 14.32
N TYR A 298 -14.30 27.19 13.30
CA TYR A 298 -14.67 25.76 13.26
C TYR A 298 -13.46 24.84 13.08
N LYS A 299 -12.44 25.29 12.32
CA LYS A 299 -11.19 24.55 12.16
C LYS A 299 -10.44 24.44 13.48
N LYS A 300 -10.42 25.53 14.25
CA LYS A 300 -9.84 25.60 15.58
C LYS A 300 -10.54 24.62 16.53
N ASP A 301 -11.87 24.71 16.63
CA ASP A 301 -12.67 23.84 17.49
C ASP A 301 -12.40 22.35 17.19
N LEU A 302 -12.35 21.98 15.90
CA LEU A 302 -12.06 20.62 15.47
C LEU A 302 -10.65 20.16 15.88
N LEU A 303 -9.64 21.01 15.72
CA LEU A 303 -8.26 20.68 16.10
C LEU A 303 -8.11 20.57 17.63
N GLU A 304 -8.74 21.45 18.40
CA GLU A 304 -8.75 21.35 19.86
C GLU A 304 -9.40 20.04 20.32
N GLU A 305 -10.57 19.70 19.76
CA GLU A 305 -11.25 18.43 20.03
C GLU A 305 -10.35 17.24 19.68
N LEU A 306 -9.71 17.26 18.51
CA LEU A 306 -8.82 16.19 18.06
C LEU A 306 -7.58 16.04 18.95
N LEU A 307 -6.99 17.15 19.42
CA LEU A 307 -5.80 17.13 20.29
C LEU A 307 -6.13 16.63 21.70
N ILE A 308 -7.31 16.98 22.23
CA ILE A 308 -7.77 16.59 23.57
C ILE A 308 -8.30 15.15 23.58
N HIS A 309 -9.17 14.82 22.61
CA HIS A 309 -9.95 13.58 22.61
C HIS A 309 -9.54 12.56 21.56
N GLY A 310 -8.66 12.91 20.61
CA GLY A 310 -8.19 12.01 19.57
C GLY A 310 -7.62 10.74 20.19
N GLN A 311 -8.27 9.60 19.93
CA GLN A 311 -8.02 8.34 20.63
C GLN A 311 -6.61 7.78 20.41
N HIS A 312 -6.21 6.93 21.37
CA HIS A 312 -4.96 6.16 21.43
C HIS A 312 -4.83 5.10 20.33
#